data_AF-A0A536XER7-F1
#
_entry.id   AF-A0A536XER7-F1
#
_cell.length_a   1.000
_cell.length_b   1.000
_cell.length_c   1.000
_cell.angle_alpha   90.00
_cell.angle_beta   90.00
_cell.angle_gamma   90.00
#
_symmetry.space_group_name_H-M   'P 1'
#
loop_
_entity.id
_entity.type
_entity.pdbx_description
1 polymer ?
#
loop_
_entity_poly.entity_id
_entity_poly.type
_entity_poly.pdbx_seq_one_letter_code
_entity_poly.pdbx_strand_id
1 'polypeptide(L)'
;MPVTRNSIASANFNSTASLPYELRLDDFRSAMQDVYDFFFDVNTGLVAKGLDRLDDTLRPAIMSGLLSDMLTASLAKHSRTLVVNCYFNGHPDLVVKGRYPGNAIQAGGHGAEIKTTRKAGGYRVGRVASPPSS
;
A
#
# COMPACT_ATOMS: atom_id res chain seq x y z
N MET A 1 -3.13 10.25 -25.00
CA MET A 1 -2.04 9.25 -24.98
C MET A 1 -2.66 7.91 -24.59
N PRO A 2 -2.22 6.76 -25.17
CA PRO A 2 -2.73 5.46 -24.77
C PRO A 2 -2.41 5.18 -23.30
N VAL A 3 -3.38 4.69 -22.53
CA VAL A 3 -3.19 4.22 -21.15
C VAL A 3 -2.66 2.81 -21.23
N THR A 4 -1.44 2.58 -20.72
CA THR A 4 -0.81 1.26 -20.72
C THR A 4 -0.98 0.60 -19.36
N ARG A 5 -1.36 -0.68 -19.36
CA ARG A 5 -1.41 -1.49 -18.14
C ARG A 5 0.01 -1.81 -17.68
N ASN A 6 0.33 -1.42 -16.45
CA ASN A 6 1.63 -1.71 -15.87
C ASN A 6 1.64 -3.10 -15.22
N SER A 7 2.81 -3.73 -15.24
CA SER A 7 3.05 -5.01 -14.58
C SER A 7 4.25 -4.91 -13.67
N ILE A 8 4.19 -5.66 -12.57
CA ILE A 8 5.25 -5.64 -11.57
C ILE A 8 6.52 -6.31 -12.08
N ALA A 9 7.62 -5.55 -12.09
CA ALA A 9 8.95 -6.09 -12.34
C ALA A 9 9.57 -6.62 -11.05
N SER A 10 9.77 -7.93 -10.95
CA SER A 10 10.35 -8.59 -9.77
C SER A 10 11.72 -8.04 -9.35
N ALA A 11 12.49 -7.49 -10.30
CA ALA A 11 13.79 -6.87 -10.06
C ALA A 11 13.72 -5.60 -9.17
N ASN A 12 12.54 -4.99 -9.06
CA ASN A 12 12.35 -3.77 -8.25
C ASN A 12 12.13 -4.05 -6.76
N PHE A 13 12.06 -5.33 -6.36
CA PHE A 13 11.90 -5.75 -4.97
C PHE A 13 13.26 -6.05 -4.34
N ASN A 14 13.41 -5.66 -3.08
CA ASN A 14 14.54 -6.13 -2.29
C ASN A 14 14.30 -7.58 -1.86
N SER A 15 14.91 -8.54 -2.58
CA SER A 15 14.76 -9.98 -2.30
C SER A 15 15.33 -10.41 -0.95
N THR A 16 16.19 -9.60 -0.34
CA THR A 16 16.80 -9.86 0.98
C THR A 16 16.06 -9.16 2.12
N ALA A 17 14.91 -8.53 1.86
CA ALA A 17 14.13 -7.87 2.90
C ALA A 17 13.61 -8.88 3.93
N SER A 18 13.93 -8.64 5.21
CA SER A 18 13.30 -9.33 6.33
C SER A 18 11.97 -8.66 6.64
N LEU A 19 10.87 -9.37 6.40
CA LEU A 19 9.52 -8.85 6.56
C LEU A 19 8.89 -9.40 7.86
N PRO A 20 8.25 -8.57 8.68
CA PRO A 20 7.65 -9.00 9.93
C PRO A 20 6.30 -9.70 9.69
N TYR A 21 5.80 -10.40 10.72
CA TYR A 21 4.44 -10.98 10.74
C TYR A 21 4.13 -11.93 9.58
N GLU A 22 5.10 -12.73 9.12
CA GLU A 22 4.92 -13.68 8.01
C GLU A 22 4.54 -13.04 6.67
N LEU A 23 4.72 -11.73 6.51
CA LEU A 23 4.58 -11.07 5.23
C LEU A 23 5.59 -11.63 4.24
N ARG A 24 5.13 -11.88 3.02
CA ARG A 24 5.96 -12.37 1.91
C ARG A 24 6.07 -11.30 0.85
N LEU A 25 7.16 -11.34 0.08
CA LEU A 25 7.31 -10.46 -1.09
C LEU A 25 6.15 -10.63 -2.09
N ASP A 26 5.58 -11.83 -2.19
CA ASP A 26 4.40 -12.07 -3.04
C ASP A 26 3.14 -11.34 -2.59
N ASP A 27 2.98 -11.10 -1.29
CA ASP A 27 1.85 -10.32 -0.77
C ASP A 27 2.00 -8.85 -1.23
N PHE A 28 3.23 -8.32 -1.22
CA PHE A 28 3.52 -6.99 -1.78
C PHE A 28 3.40 -6.91 -3.30
N ARG A 29 3.82 -7.95 -4.04
CA ARG A 29 3.66 -8.01 -5.50
C ARG A 29 2.19 -7.95 -5.89
N SER A 30 1.38 -8.77 -5.22
CA SER A 30 -0.06 -8.80 -5.44
C SER A 30 -0.69 -7.46 -5.07
N ALA A 31 -0.26 -6.87 -3.94
CA ALA A 31 -0.79 -5.59 -3.51
C ALA A 31 -0.44 -4.42 -4.45
N MET A 32 0.78 -4.38 -4.96
CA MET A 32 1.17 -3.37 -5.94
C MET A 32 0.50 -3.58 -7.30
N GLN A 33 0.24 -4.83 -7.70
CA GLN A 33 -0.49 -5.10 -8.93
C GLN A 33 -1.95 -4.62 -8.84
N ASP A 34 -2.62 -4.81 -7.71
CA ASP A 34 -3.97 -4.25 -7.46
C ASP A 34 -3.97 -2.71 -7.63
N VAL A 35 -2.93 -2.03 -7.14
CA VAL A 35 -2.79 -0.57 -7.31
C VAL A 35 -2.58 -0.19 -8.78
N TYR A 36 -1.74 -0.93 -9.50
CA TYR A 36 -1.54 -0.69 -10.94
C TYR A 36 -2.80 -0.92 -11.76
N ASP A 37 -3.53 -1.99 -11.47
CA ASP A 37 -4.79 -2.31 -12.15
C ASP A 37 -5.84 -1.23 -11.86
N PHE A 38 -5.93 -0.72 -10.62
CA PHE A 38 -6.79 0.42 -10.30
C PHE A 38 -6.45 1.66 -11.13
N PHE A 39 -5.18 2.07 -11.19
CA PHE A 39 -4.79 3.24 -12.00
C PHE A 39 -5.05 3.02 -13.48
N PHE A 40 -4.83 1.80 -13.98
CA PHE A 40 -5.15 1.47 -15.37
C PHE A 40 -6.64 1.64 -15.65
N ASP A 41 -7.52 1.08 -14.82
CA ASP A 41 -8.96 1.11 -15.01
C ASP A 41 -9.51 2.54 -14.88
N VAL A 42 -9.08 3.28 -13.85
CA VAL A 42 -9.49 4.67 -13.62
C VAL A 42 -9.00 5.57 -14.76
N ASN A 43 -7.72 5.49 -15.13
CA ASN A 43 -7.16 6.34 -16.18
C ASN A 43 -7.78 6.02 -17.54
N THR A 44 -8.04 4.74 -17.83
CA THR A 44 -8.77 4.34 -19.05
C THR A 44 -10.14 5.02 -19.08
N GLY A 45 -10.87 4.98 -17.97
CA GLY A 45 -12.18 5.62 -17.85
C GLY A 45 -12.15 7.15 -17.96
N LEU A 46 -11.13 7.80 -17.39
CA LEU A 46 -10.94 9.27 -17.47
C LEU A 46 -10.59 9.71 -18.89
N VAL A 47 -9.59 9.07 -19.51
CA VAL A 47 -9.12 9.40 -20.86
C VAL A 47 -10.22 9.16 -21.90
N ALA A 48 -11.03 8.10 -21.74
CA ALA A 48 -12.18 7.84 -22.61
C ALA A 48 -13.23 8.97 -22.59
N LYS A 49 -13.27 9.77 -21.52
CA LYS A 49 -14.15 10.95 -21.37
C LYS A 49 -13.46 12.27 -21.72
N GLY A 50 -12.24 12.23 -22.25
CA GLY A 50 -11.45 13.42 -22.56
C GLY A 50 -10.89 14.13 -21.33
N LEU A 51 -10.81 13.45 -20.18
CA LEU A 51 -10.21 13.97 -18.95
C LEU A 51 -8.74 13.53 -18.84
N ASP A 52 -7.96 14.30 -18.07
CA ASP A 52 -6.59 13.95 -17.73
C ASP A 52 -6.52 12.72 -16.81
N ARG A 53 -5.35 12.09 -16.76
CA ARG A 53 -5.12 10.95 -15.87
C ARG A 53 -5.15 11.39 -14.41
N LEU A 54 -5.60 10.49 -13.54
CA LEU A 54 -5.66 10.74 -12.10
C LEU A 54 -4.27 11.12 -11.55
N ASP A 55 -3.23 10.42 -11.96
CA ASP A 55 -1.87 10.65 -11.48
C ASP A 55 -1.24 11.96 -11.97
N ASP A 56 -1.71 12.50 -13.08
CA ASP A 56 -1.27 13.80 -13.61
C ASP A 56 -1.92 14.99 -12.89
N THR A 57 -3.13 14.80 -12.36
CA THR A 57 -3.91 15.86 -11.68
C THR A 57 -3.62 15.97 -10.19
N LEU A 58 -3.20 14.88 -9.55
CA LEU A 58 -2.98 14.85 -8.10
C LEU A 58 -1.64 15.48 -7.70
N ARG A 59 -1.68 16.35 -6.68
CA ARG A 59 -0.45 16.85 -6.06
C ARG A 59 0.38 15.70 -5.47
N PRO A 60 1.72 15.74 -5.56
CA PRO A 60 2.60 14.69 -5.04
C PRO A 60 2.34 14.28 -3.58
N ALA A 61 2.00 15.24 -2.73
CA ALA A 61 1.70 15.02 -1.32
C ALA A 61 0.43 14.19 -1.12
N ILE A 62 -0.62 14.44 -1.92
CA ILE A 62 -1.88 13.69 -1.86
C ILE A 62 -1.66 12.27 -2.40
N MET A 63 -0.92 12.15 -3.49
CA MET A 63 -0.63 10.85 -4.11
C MET A 63 0.11 9.90 -3.15
N SER A 64 1.04 10.40 -2.35
CA SER A 64 1.78 9.55 -1.39
C SER A 64 0.86 8.97 -0.32
N GLY A 65 -0.11 9.75 0.17
CA GLY A 65 -1.14 9.28 1.12
C GLY A 65 -2.06 8.26 0.47
N LEU A 66 -2.64 8.61 -0.68
CA LEU A 66 -3.51 7.71 -1.45
C LEU A 66 -2.87 6.34 -1.72
N LEU A 67 -1.61 6.34 -2.20
CA LEU A 67 -0.88 5.11 -2.47
C LEU A 67 -0.65 4.29 -1.20
N SER A 68 -0.37 4.94 -0.08
CA SER A 68 -0.17 4.25 1.21
C SER A 68 -1.48 3.58 1.66
N ASP A 69 -2.60 4.29 1.59
CA ASP A 69 -3.92 3.74 1.96
C ASP A 69 -4.32 2.56 1.07
N MET A 70 -4.15 2.69 -0.25
CA MET A 70 -4.45 1.62 -1.19
C MET A 70 -3.56 0.39 -0.96
N LEU A 71 -2.26 0.59 -0.71
CA LEU A 71 -1.34 -0.50 -0.42
C LEU A 71 -1.66 -1.15 0.92
N THR A 72 -2.02 -0.39 1.95
CA THR A 72 -2.48 -0.93 3.24
C THR A 72 -3.69 -1.83 3.04
N ALA A 73 -4.74 -1.33 2.38
CA ALA A 73 -5.96 -2.09 2.15
C ALA A 73 -5.70 -3.36 1.30
N SER A 74 -4.90 -3.24 0.25
CA SER A 74 -4.58 -4.38 -0.62
C SER A 74 -3.65 -5.39 0.07
N LEU A 75 -2.64 -4.94 0.83
CA LEU A 75 -1.76 -5.83 1.57
C LEU A 75 -2.52 -6.59 2.66
N ALA A 76 -3.48 -5.96 3.35
CA ALA A 76 -4.36 -6.65 4.28
C ALA A 76 -5.19 -7.77 3.62
N LYS A 77 -5.61 -7.59 2.36
CA LYS A 77 -6.36 -8.59 1.58
C LYS A 77 -5.50 -9.81 1.23
N HIS A 78 -4.21 -9.59 0.94
CA HIS A 78 -3.28 -10.66 0.56
C HIS A 78 -2.55 -11.28 1.75
N SER A 79 -2.46 -10.58 2.88
CA SER A 79 -1.83 -11.07 4.11
C SER A 79 -2.69 -12.13 4.81
N ARG A 80 -2.03 -13.13 5.40
CA ARG A 80 -2.67 -14.17 6.21
C ARG A 80 -2.82 -13.77 7.67
N THR A 81 -1.98 -12.85 8.13
CA THR A 81 -1.75 -12.55 9.55
C THR A 81 -2.11 -11.12 9.91
N LEU A 82 -2.04 -10.19 8.95
CA LEU A 82 -2.31 -8.77 9.15
C LEU A 82 -3.65 -8.37 8.55
N VAL A 83 -4.33 -7.46 9.24
CA VAL A 83 -5.60 -6.84 8.81
C VAL A 83 -5.52 -5.33 9.01
N VAL A 84 -6.36 -4.57 8.30
CA VAL A 84 -6.45 -3.12 8.48
C VAL A 84 -6.87 -2.79 9.92
N ASN A 85 -6.21 -1.80 10.52
CA ASN A 85 -6.62 -1.28 11.81
C ASN A 85 -8.00 -0.62 11.71
N CYS A 86 -8.98 -1.15 12.42
CA CYS A 86 -10.36 -0.65 12.39
C CYS A 86 -10.58 0.59 13.27
N TYR A 87 -9.55 1.07 13.98
CA TYR A 87 -9.63 2.30 14.75
C TYR A 87 -9.43 3.53 13.85
N PHE A 88 -10.32 4.51 13.94
CA PHE A 88 -10.20 5.76 13.19
C PHE A 88 -8.93 6.51 13.58
N ASN A 89 -8.03 6.75 12.62
CA ASN A 89 -6.68 7.29 12.85
C ASN A 89 -5.84 6.46 13.84
N GLY A 90 -6.05 5.15 13.88
CA GLY A 90 -5.23 4.24 14.66
C GLY A 90 -3.89 3.97 13.98
N HIS A 91 -2.86 3.75 14.79
CA HIS A 91 -1.56 3.28 14.34
C HIS A 91 -1.16 2.02 15.12
N PRO A 92 -0.53 1.02 14.47
CA PRO A 92 -0.09 0.99 13.07
C PRO A 92 -1.23 0.80 12.06
N ASP A 93 -0.96 1.07 10.79
CA ASP A 93 -1.93 0.92 9.67
C ASP A 93 -2.53 -0.51 9.58
N LEU A 94 -1.68 -1.52 9.74
CA LEU A 94 -2.04 -2.93 9.79
C LEU A 94 -1.78 -3.49 11.18
N VAL A 95 -2.69 -4.31 11.69
CA VAL A 95 -2.55 -5.00 12.99
C VAL A 95 -2.59 -6.51 12.81
N VAL A 96 -2.00 -7.23 13.76
CA VAL A 96 -2.09 -8.70 13.79
C VAL A 96 -3.53 -9.12 14.07
N LYS A 97 -4.08 -9.95 13.18
CA LYS A 97 -5.46 -10.42 13.24
C LYS A 97 -5.75 -11.08 14.59
N GLY A 98 -6.79 -10.60 15.27
CA GLY A 98 -7.23 -11.14 16.57
C GLY A 98 -6.35 -10.73 17.76
N ARG A 99 -5.29 -9.93 17.57
CA ARG A 99 -4.44 -9.46 18.69
C ARG A 99 -5.11 -8.36 19.50
N TYR A 100 -5.80 -7.43 18.84
CA TYR A 100 -6.53 -6.34 19.48
C TYR A 100 -8.05 -6.57 19.38
N PRO A 101 -8.84 -6.17 20.39
CA PRO A 101 -10.29 -6.23 20.32
C PRO A 101 -10.82 -5.56 19.05
N GLY A 102 -11.60 -6.29 18.25
CA GLY A 102 -12.16 -5.79 16.99
C GLY A 102 -11.12 -5.41 15.93
N ASN A 103 -9.87 -5.85 16.05
CA ASN A 103 -8.75 -5.38 15.22
C ASN A 103 -8.59 -3.85 15.23
N ALA A 104 -8.94 -3.20 16.34
CA ALA A 104 -8.93 -1.76 16.48
C ALA A 104 -8.02 -1.36 17.64
N ILE A 105 -7.05 -0.48 17.38
CA ILE A 105 -6.21 0.12 18.41
C ILE A 105 -5.78 1.53 18.02
N GLN A 106 -5.84 2.47 18.97
CA GLN A 106 -5.37 3.83 18.73
C GLN A 106 -3.84 3.89 18.55
N ALA A 107 -3.11 3.25 19.46
CA ALA A 107 -1.65 3.13 19.42
C ALA A 107 -1.24 1.72 19.85
N GLY A 108 -0.88 0.88 18.88
CA GLY A 108 -0.51 -0.52 19.09
C GLY A 108 0.99 -0.75 18.93
N GLY A 109 1.55 -1.69 19.69
CA GLY A 109 2.92 -2.19 19.53
C GLY A 109 3.07 -3.33 18.51
N HIS A 110 1.98 -3.88 17.96
CA HIS A 110 2.01 -5.08 17.11
C HIS A 110 1.25 -4.89 15.81
N GLY A 111 2.00 -4.74 14.73
CA GLY A 111 1.45 -4.50 13.42
C GLY A 111 2.49 -3.89 12.49
N ALA A 112 2.08 -3.53 11.28
CA ALA A 112 2.95 -2.96 10.28
C ALA A 112 2.40 -1.63 9.80
N GLU A 113 3.28 -0.65 9.72
CA GLU A 113 3.01 0.64 9.08
C GLU A 113 3.43 0.56 7.61
N ILE A 114 2.64 1.12 6.70
CA ILE A 114 2.94 1.18 5.26
C ILE A 114 3.11 2.64 4.84
N LYS A 115 4.33 3.00 4.42
CA LYS A 115 4.61 4.36 3.93
C LYS A 115 5.15 4.37 2.52
N THR A 116 4.46 5.10 1.67
CA THR A 116 4.91 5.43 0.32
C THR A 116 5.56 6.80 0.31
N THR A 117 6.72 6.90 -0.35
CA THR A 117 7.45 8.17 -0.51
C THR A 117 7.74 8.42 -1.97
N ARG A 118 7.67 9.68 -2.38
CA ARG A 118 8.12 10.09 -3.72
C ARG A 118 9.64 10.15 -3.77
N LYS A 119 10.22 9.55 -4.80
CA LYS A 119 11.63 9.67 -5.17
C LYS A 119 11.75 10.12 -6.63
N ALA A 120 12.94 10.52 -7.04
CA ALA A 120 13.23 10.73 -8.45
C ALA A 120 12.94 9.41 -9.20
N GLY A 121 12.06 9.47 -10.22
CA GLY A 121 11.65 8.32 -11.01
C GLY A 121 10.41 7.55 -10.52
N GLY A 122 9.76 7.94 -9.42
CA GLY A 122 8.47 7.33 -9.02
C GLY A 122 8.23 7.29 -7.51
N TYR A 123 7.35 6.38 -7.09
CA TYR A 123 7.03 6.16 -5.68
C TYR A 123 7.68 4.87 -5.17
N ARG A 124 8.10 4.87 -3.91
CA ARG A 124 8.72 3.72 -3.24
C ARG A 124 8.00 3.42 -1.94
N VAL A 125 7.73 2.14 -1.69
CA VAL A 125 7.32 1.63 -0.38
C VAL A 125 8.56 1.53 0.50
N GLY A 126 8.59 2.32 1.58
CA GLY A 126 9.80 2.59 2.34
C GLY A 126 10.01 1.68 3.56
N ARG A 127 9.05 1.71 4.49
CA ARG A 127 9.17 1.07 5.80
C ARG A 127 7.94 0.19 6.02
N VAL A 128 8.20 -1.08 6.37
CA VAL A 128 7.26 -2.04 6.93
C VAL A 128 7.92 -2.43 8.24
N ALA A 129 7.55 -1.76 9.33
CA ALA A 129 8.21 -1.94 10.61
C ALA A 129 7.19 -2.27 11.69
N SER A 130 7.58 -3.18 12.58
CA SER A 130 6.96 -3.30 13.89
C SER A 130 7.15 -1.97 14.63
N PRO A 131 6.12 -1.44 15.33
CA PRO A 131 6.30 -0.31 16.24
C PRO A 131 7.39 -0.65 17.26
N PRO A 132 8.17 0.34 17.74
CA PRO A 132 9.14 0.08 18.79
C PRO A 132 8.42 -0.55 20.00
N SER A 133 9.00 -1.63 20.53
CA SER A 133 8.61 -2.15 21.83
C SER A 133 8.88 -1.05 22.86
N SER A 134 7.81 -0.47 23.40
CA SER A 134 7.85 0.39 24.59
C SER A 134 8.36 -0.38 25.79
#